data_AF-R6AMT9-F1
#
_entry.id   AF-R6AMT9-F1
#
_cell.length_a   1.000
_cell.length_b   1.000
_cell.length_c   1.000
_cell.angle_alpha   90.00
_cell.angle_beta   90.00
_cell.angle_gamma   90.00
#
_symmetry.space_group_name_H-M   'P 1'
#
loop_
_entity.id
_entity.type
_entity.pdbx_description
1 polymer ?
#
loop_
_entity_poly.entity_id
_entity_poly.type
_entity_poly.pdbx_seq_one_letter_code
_entity_poly.pdbx_strand_id
1 'polypeptide(L)'
;MSKIDYYQIALDKAKEMGYDIVRPAGERDGWKYFGITKSWLIGHKIGLPRYLKISDNGREFSMAEGWEETMWALKQEEELSNL
;
A
#
# COMPACT_ATOMS: atom_id res chain seq x y z
N MET A 1 5.27 -23.95 -6.81
CA MET A 1 5.12 -22.53 -7.19
C MET A 1 5.88 -21.70 -6.18
N SER A 2 6.85 -20.89 -6.63
CA SER A 2 7.45 -19.89 -5.74
C SER A 2 6.37 -18.91 -5.29
N LYS A 3 6.31 -18.66 -3.98
CA LYS A 3 5.39 -17.67 -3.40
C LYS A 3 5.78 -16.29 -3.95
N ILE A 4 4.82 -15.56 -4.51
CA ILE A 4 5.05 -14.18 -4.97
C ILE A 4 5.34 -13.33 -3.74
N ASP A 5 6.46 -12.62 -3.75
CA ASP A 5 6.82 -11.68 -2.69
C ASP A 5 6.25 -10.30 -2.99
N TYR A 6 4.98 -10.12 -2.60
CA TYR A 6 4.27 -8.87 -2.81
C TYR A 6 4.87 -7.68 -2.07
N TYR A 7 5.53 -7.93 -0.93
CA TYR A 7 6.15 -6.86 -0.17
C TYR A 7 7.34 -6.28 -0.93
N GLN A 8 8.19 -7.14 -1.49
CA GLN A 8 9.33 -6.71 -2.31
C GLN A 8 8.86 -5.96 -3.56
N ILE A 9 7.84 -6.49 -4.26
CA ILE A 9 7.26 -5.84 -5.44
C ILE A 9 6.70 -4.45 -5.07
N ALA A 10 5.98 -4.34 -3.96
CA ALA A 10 5.44 -3.06 -3.48
C ALA A 10 6.56 -2.07 -3.12
N LEU A 11 7.62 -2.54 -2.47
CA LEU A 11 8.77 -1.73 -2.10
C LEU A 11 9.51 -1.18 -3.32
N ASP A 12 9.76 -2.02 -4.31
CA ASP A 12 10.42 -1.60 -5.56
C ASP A 12 9.56 -0.58 -6.29
N LYS A 13 8.25 -0.82 -6.38
CA LYS A 13 7.33 0.12 -7.03
C LYS A 13 7.20 1.44 -6.28
N ALA A 14 7.13 1.39 -4.95
CA ALA A 14 7.09 2.59 -4.11
C ALA A 14 8.34 3.45 -4.31
N LYS A 15 9.52 2.83 -4.41
CA LYS A 15 10.79 3.53 -4.69
C LYS A 15 10.80 4.19 -6.06
N GLU A 16 10.31 3.52 -7.11
CA GLU A 16 10.14 4.13 -8.44
C GLU A 16 9.26 5.39 -8.40
N MET A 17 8.25 5.38 -7.53
CA MET A 17 7.33 6.50 -7.32
C MET A 17 7.85 7.56 -6.34
N GLY A 18 9.05 7.37 -5.77
CA GLY A 18 9.69 8.28 -4.83
C GLY A 18 9.19 8.18 -3.39
N TYR A 19 8.67 7.02 -2.98
CA TYR A 19 8.34 6.64 -1.61
C TYR A 19 9.34 5.61 -1.09
N ASP A 20 9.57 5.59 0.21
CA ASP A 20 10.60 4.75 0.84
C ASP A 20 10.08 3.84 1.96
N ILE A 21 8.79 3.96 2.30
CA ILE A 21 8.11 3.14 3.29
C ILE A 21 6.90 2.46 2.66
N VAL A 22 6.77 1.17 2.95
CA VAL A 22 5.64 0.32 2.54
C VAL A 22 5.08 -0.41 3.75
N ARG A 23 3.75 -0.42 3.87
CA ARG A 23 3.02 -1.13 4.93
C ARG A 23 1.88 -1.96 4.33
N PRO A 24 1.71 -3.24 4.72
CA PRO A 24 0.58 -4.03 4.28
C PRO A 24 -0.76 -3.41 4.72
N ALA A 25 -1.73 -3.33 3.81
CA ALA A 25 -3.04 -2.70 4.03
C ALA A 25 -4.21 -3.60 3.57
N GLY A 26 -4.05 -4.91 3.71
CA GLY A 26 -5.10 -5.90 3.42
C GLY A 26 -5.22 -6.31 1.94
N GLU A 27 -6.25 -7.10 1.65
CA GLU A 27 -6.57 -7.62 0.32
C GLU A 27 -8.06 -7.48 0.05
N ARG A 28 -8.43 -7.06 -1.17
CA ARG A 28 -9.81 -6.89 -1.60
C ARG A 28 -9.92 -6.93 -3.12
N ASP A 29 -10.99 -7.55 -3.62
CA ASP A 29 -11.35 -7.55 -5.05
C ASP A 29 -10.21 -8.00 -6.00
N GLY A 30 -9.36 -8.94 -5.56
CA GLY A 30 -8.20 -9.42 -6.33
C GLY A 30 -6.96 -8.53 -6.27
N TRP A 31 -6.96 -7.54 -5.37
CA TRP A 31 -5.86 -6.60 -5.17
C TRP A 31 -5.30 -6.68 -3.76
N LYS A 32 -3.97 -6.65 -3.65
CA LYS A 32 -3.23 -6.49 -2.39
C LYS A 32 -2.84 -5.02 -2.22
N TYR A 33 -3.19 -4.45 -1.08
CA TYR A 33 -3.01 -3.04 -0.80
C TYR A 33 -1.80 -2.82 0.08
N PHE A 34 -1.11 -1.72 -0.18
CA PHE A 34 0.09 -1.32 0.53
C PHE A 34 0.08 0.19 0.76
N GLY A 35 0.09 0.62 2.02
CA GLY A 35 0.31 2.01 2.39
C GLY A 35 1.70 2.43 1.99
N ILE A 36 1.82 3.54 1.26
CA ILE A 36 3.09 4.10 0.82
C ILE A 36 3.28 5.49 1.42
N THR A 37 4.45 5.72 2.00
CA THR A 37 4.81 7.02 2.56
C THR A 37 6.29 7.32 2.39
N LYS A 38 6.63 8.61 2.54
CA LYS A 38 8.02 9.05 2.55
C LYS A 38 8.45 9.19 4.01
N SER A 39 9.62 8.67 4.38
CA SER A 39 10.11 8.76 5.77
C SER A 39 10.16 10.18 6.29
N TRP A 40 10.57 11.15 5.46
CA TRP A 40 10.63 12.56 5.85
C TRP A 40 9.26 13.20 6.13
N LEU A 41 8.16 12.55 5.72
CA LEU A 41 6.80 13.03 5.99
C LEU A 41 6.25 12.50 7.32
N ILE A 42 6.94 11.56 7.98
CA ILE A 42 6.54 11.07 9.29
C ILE A 42 6.62 12.22 10.30
N GLY A 43 5.53 12.42 11.05
CA GLY A 43 5.41 13.52 12.02
C GLY A 43 4.97 14.86 11.40
N HIS A 44 4.83 14.93 10.08
CA HIS A 44 4.26 16.10 9.40
C HIS A 44 2.78 15.88 9.09
N LYS A 45 2.01 16.98 9.00
CA LYS A 45 0.64 16.92 8.46
C LYS A 45 0.70 16.58 6.98
N ILE A 46 0.46 15.31 6.68
CA ILE A 46 0.24 14.82 5.33
C ILE A 46 -1.24 14.92 4.96
N GLY A 47 -1.52 15.06 3.67
CA GLY A 47 -2.86 14.92 3.13
C GLY A 47 -3.36 13.47 3.26
N LEU A 48 -4.28 13.07 2.40
CA LEU A 48 -4.80 11.71 2.44
C LEU A 48 -3.67 10.67 2.28
N PRO A 49 -3.71 9.58 3.06
CA PRO A 49 -2.78 8.48 2.91
C PRO A 49 -2.89 7.90 1.51
N ARG A 50 -1.77 7.39 1.00
CA ARG A 50 -1.68 6.83 -0.35
C ARG A 50 -1.49 5.34 -0.25
N TYR A 51 -2.23 4.60 -1.07
CA TYR A 51 -2.16 3.14 -1.13
C TYR A 51 -1.85 2.69 -2.55
N LEU A 52 -0.79 1.91 -2.69
CA LEU A 52 -0.49 1.14 -3.88
C LEU A 52 -1.30 -0.15 -3.83
N LYS A 53 -1.95 -0.51 -4.93
CA LYS A 53 -2.62 -1.80 -5.09
C LYS A 53 -1.95 -2.61 -6.19
N ILE A 54 -1.72 -3.89 -5.90
CA ILE A 54 -1.05 -4.86 -6.77
C ILE A 54 -2.00 -6.03 -7.03
N SER A 55 -2.18 -6.43 -8.28
CA SER A 55 -3.06 -7.57 -8.61
C SER A 55 -2.57 -8.86 -7.97
N ASP A 56 -3.46 -9.81 -7.77
CA ASP A 56 -3.20 -11.18 -7.27
C ASP A 56 -2.22 -12.01 -8.11
N ASN A 57 -1.84 -11.52 -9.29
CA ASN A 57 -0.82 -12.08 -10.16
C ASN A 57 0.53 -11.34 -10.08
N GLY A 58 0.59 -10.22 -9.37
CA GLY A 58 1.80 -9.43 -9.12
C GLY A 58 2.28 -8.58 -10.30
N ARG A 59 1.47 -8.40 -11.36
CA ARG A 59 1.90 -7.75 -12.61
C ARG A 59 1.24 -6.40 -12.87
N GLU A 60 0.10 -6.13 -12.23
CA GLU A 60 -0.66 -4.91 -12.45
C GLU A 60 -0.58 -4.03 -11.21
N PHE A 61 -0.48 -2.74 -11.45
CA PHE A 61 -0.26 -1.73 -10.42
C PHE A 61 -1.28 -0.61 -10.61
N SER A 62 -1.90 -0.19 -9.52
CA SER A 62 -2.74 1.00 -9.50
C SER A 62 -2.68 1.66 -8.13
N MET A 63 -3.30 2.83 -7.98
CA MET A 63 -3.46 3.51 -6.70
C MET A 63 -4.88 3.32 -6.21
N ALA A 64 -5.09 3.23 -4.90
CA ALA A 64 -6.43 3.36 -4.35
C ALA A 64 -7.00 4.73 -4.77
N GLU A 65 -8.24 4.74 -5.28
CA GLU A 65 -8.90 5.91 -5.81
C GLU A 65 -10.18 6.20 -5.01
N GLY A 66 -10.42 7.48 -4.77
CA GLY A 66 -11.59 7.92 -4.02
C GLY A 66 -11.46 7.74 -2.50
N TRP A 67 -12.39 8.39 -1.81
CA TRP A 67 -12.41 8.44 -0.35
C TRP A 67 -12.68 7.07 0.28
N GLU A 68 -13.67 6.34 -0.23
CA GLU A 68 -14.12 5.08 0.36
C GLU A 68 -13.04 3.99 0.30
N GLU A 69 -12.36 3.82 -0.84
CA GLU A 69 -11.29 2.83 -0.98
C GLU A 69 -10.09 3.18 -0.10
N THR A 70 -9.72 4.47 -0.07
CA THR A 70 -8.60 4.96 0.75
C THR A 70 -8.87 4.78 2.24
N MET A 71 -10.08 5.10 2.71
CA MET A 71 -10.47 4.94 4.12
C MET A 71 -10.59 3.48 4.52
N TRP A 72 -11.09 2.62 3.63
CA TRP A 72 -11.10 1.18 3.85
C TRP A 72 -9.66 0.65 4.04
N ALA A 73 -8.73 1.00 3.13
CA ALA A 73 -7.35 0.55 3.21
C ALA A 73 -6.64 1.07 4.46
N LEU A 74 -6.92 2.32 4.88
CA LEU A 74 -6.43 2.88 6.13
C LEU A 74 -6.88 2.08 7.35
N LYS A 75 -8.17 1.77 7.42
CA LYS A 75 -8.70 0.95 8.51
C LYS A 75 -8.01 -0.42 8.57
N GLN A 76 -7.76 -1.04 7.41
CA GLN A 76 -7.05 -2.32 7.35
C GLN A 76 -5.58 -2.21 7.79
N GLU A 77 -4.86 -1.17 7.37
CA GLU A 77 -3.49 -0.91 7.84
C GLU A 77 -3.44 -0.75 9.36
N GLU A 78 -4.39 0.00 9.94
CA GLU A 78 -4.48 0.19 11.40
C GLU A 78 -4.80 -1.11 12.13
N GLU A 79 -5.73 -1.92 11.62
CA GLU A 79 -6.05 -3.24 12.20
C GLU A 79 -4.84 -4.19 12.16
N LEU A 80 -4.07 -4.17 11.07
CA LEU A 80 -2.85 -4.98 10.93
C LEU A 80 -1.69 -4.50 11.81
N SER A 81 -1.60 -3.19 12.06
CA SER A 81 -0.53 -2.60 12.88
C SER A 81 -0.77 -2.75 14.39
N ASN A 82 -2.01 -2.99 14.80
CA ASN A 82 -2.41 -3.19 16.20
C ASN A 82 -2.40 -4.68 16.63
N LEU A 83 -1.99 -5.59 15.74
CA LEU A 83 -1.75 -7.01 15.99
C LEU A 83 -0.28 -7.28 16.30
#